data_AF-A0A1Q9ABX4-F1
#
_entry.id   AF-A0A1Q9ABX4-F1
#
_cell.length_a   1.000
_cell.length_b   1.000
_cell.length_c   1.000
_cell.angle_alpha   90.00
_cell.angle_beta   90.00
_cell.angle_gamma   90.00
#
_symmetry.space_group_name_H-M   'P 1'
#
loop_
_entity.id
_entity.type
_entity.pdbx_description
1 polymer ?
#
loop_
_entity_poly.entity_id
_entity_poly.type
_entity_poly.pdbx_seq_one_letter_code
_entity_poly.pdbx_strand_id
1 'polypeptide(L)'
;MVARVLDEIGTNPPKEIRALIKLLGLAAQPDPYRDFINENSSRLPNFEARKSLLEGGYFQPQDFLHLLHACGDGEGTSTSALMPLLRRLIEWGLVVDQSMFGSHAFVNYSWSQPRIALFVTLRVVDNVLLGPSYVARKYRGSVPAVYVRRGEDEYTGTGFLATNRGDGLKCVIVTAKHNVDPEEGITFVGLNKPEGSTFNPISGNWILHPKLDLALLEVEYNNTIAPIFPIGNPSVLTRTITLGYPAIATTDSSYLLAHGGELNAIVNTYHGEDRLIISNVVAPGNSGGPVLDEAGLCLGVVVNSFETQHEGGVEKANSAIPAKHVLDFIGPYCS
;
A
#
# COMPACT_ATOMS: atom_id res chain seq x y z
N MET A 1 -1.22 13.27 -22.40
CA MET A 1 -2.68 13.46 -22.20
C MET A 1 -3.22 12.54 -21.10
N VAL A 2 -2.92 11.23 -21.11
CA VAL A 2 -3.33 10.27 -20.06
C VAL A 2 -2.72 10.57 -18.67
N ALA A 3 -1.45 11.00 -18.59
CA ALA A 3 -0.82 11.36 -17.32
C ALA A 3 -1.48 12.56 -16.61
N ARG A 4 -1.88 13.60 -17.36
CA ARG A 4 -2.62 14.77 -16.81
C ARG A 4 -4.00 14.38 -16.27
N VAL A 5 -4.71 13.48 -16.95
CA VAL A 5 -6.02 12.97 -16.50
C VAL A 5 -5.87 12.15 -15.22
N LEU A 6 -4.82 11.32 -15.10
CA LEU A 6 -4.54 10.57 -13.88
C LEU A 6 -4.12 11.47 -12.71
N ASP A 7 -3.41 12.58 -12.98
CA ASP A 7 -3.05 13.60 -11.97
C ASP A 7 -4.27 14.38 -11.50
N GLU A 8 -5.15 14.80 -12.43
CA GLU A 8 -6.44 15.42 -12.10
C GLU A 8 -7.33 14.49 -11.27
N ILE A 9 -7.39 13.20 -11.59
CA ILE A 9 -8.14 12.18 -10.83
C ILE A 9 -7.56 11.95 -9.43
N GLY A 10 -6.25 12.09 -9.24
CA GLY A 10 -5.62 11.98 -7.92
C GLY A 10 -5.92 13.18 -7.02
N THR A 11 -5.92 14.38 -7.60
CA THR A 11 -6.22 15.63 -6.88
C THR A 11 -7.71 15.93 -6.75
N ASN A 12 -8.52 15.38 -7.66
CA ASN A 12 -9.96 15.61 -7.76
C ASN A 12 -10.65 14.32 -8.22
N PRO A 13 -10.78 13.32 -7.34
CA PRO A 13 -11.32 12.01 -7.71
C PRO A 13 -12.72 12.14 -8.30
N PRO A 14 -13.08 11.32 -9.31
CA PRO A 14 -14.44 11.25 -9.84
C PRO A 14 -15.47 11.23 -8.71
N LYS A 15 -16.60 11.92 -8.90
CA LYS A 15 -17.64 12.04 -7.87
C LYS A 15 -18.12 10.69 -7.36
N GLU A 16 -18.15 9.67 -8.21
CA GLU A 16 -18.44 8.28 -7.88
C GLU A 16 -17.48 7.71 -6.83
N ILE A 17 -16.18 8.00 -6.97
CA ILE A 17 -15.14 7.52 -6.05
C ILE A 17 -15.26 8.25 -4.71
N ARG A 18 -15.54 9.55 -4.71
CA ARG A 18 -15.80 10.30 -3.46
C ARG A 18 -17.03 9.77 -2.71
N ALA A 19 -18.13 9.55 -3.43
CA ALA A 19 -19.34 8.97 -2.88
C ALA A 19 -19.07 7.57 -2.33
N LEU A 20 -18.25 6.77 -3.01
CA LEU A 20 -17.93 5.42 -2.57
C LEU A 20 -17.03 5.40 -1.33
N ILE A 21 -16.04 6.30 -1.26
CA ILE A 21 -15.22 6.48 -0.05
C ILE A 21 -16.11 6.86 1.14
N LYS A 22 -17.07 7.78 0.94
CA LYS A 22 -18.05 8.16 1.98
C LYS A 22 -18.91 6.97 2.41
N LEU A 23 -19.44 6.21 1.44
CA LEU A 23 -20.25 5.01 1.72
C LEU A 23 -19.45 3.96 2.51
N LEU A 24 -18.19 3.73 2.16
CA LEU A 24 -17.32 2.81 2.90
C LEU A 24 -16.97 3.34 4.29
N GLY A 25 -16.80 4.65 4.46
CA GLY A 25 -16.64 5.28 5.77
C GLY A 25 -17.86 5.10 6.69
N LEU A 26 -19.07 5.13 6.11
CA LEU A 26 -20.31 4.76 6.81
C LEU A 26 -20.32 3.27 7.12
N ALA A 27 -20.13 2.41 6.12
CA ALA A 27 -20.15 0.95 6.26
C ALA A 27 -19.11 0.40 7.26
N ALA A 28 -18.05 1.15 7.57
CA ALA A 28 -17.10 0.83 8.63
C ALA A 28 -17.71 0.91 10.05
N GLN A 29 -18.80 1.64 10.23
CA GLN A 29 -19.40 2.01 11.52
C GLN A 29 -20.88 1.56 11.57
N PRO A 30 -21.27 0.62 12.46
CA PRO A 30 -22.61 0.02 12.45
C PRO A 30 -23.75 1.03 12.62
N ASP A 31 -23.66 1.92 13.62
CA ASP A 31 -24.74 2.84 13.94
C ASP A 31 -24.88 3.94 12.88
N PRO A 32 -23.81 4.66 12.46
CA PRO A 32 -23.90 5.62 11.35
C PRO A 32 -24.41 5.01 10.05
N TYR A 33 -24.02 3.77 9.75
CA TYR A 33 -24.54 3.07 8.57
C TYR A 33 -26.04 2.77 8.70
N ARG A 34 -26.49 2.28 9.85
CA ARG A 34 -27.92 2.01 10.11
C ARG A 34 -28.76 3.27 9.99
N ASP A 35 -28.31 4.38 10.57
CA ASP A 35 -29.00 5.66 10.49
C ASP A 35 -29.11 6.13 9.03
N PHE A 36 -27.99 6.04 8.29
CA PHE A 36 -27.96 6.34 6.86
C PHE A 36 -28.95 5.49 6.05
N ILE A 37 -29.04 4.19 6.31
CA ILE A 37 -30.01 3.29 5.66
C ILE A 37 -31.44 3.77 5.93
N ASN A 38 -31.77 4.06 7.19
CA ASN A 38 -33.12 4.47 7.59
C ASN A 38 -33.55 5.79 6.95
N GLU A 39 -32.63 6.75 6.83
CA GLU A 39 -32.90 8.05 6.20
C GLU A 39 -33.07 7.95 4.68
N ASN A 40 -32.27 7.10 4.03
CA ASN A 40 -32.12 7.17 2.57
C ASN A 40 -32.80 6.04 1.81
N SER A 41 -33.17 4.93 2.45
CA SER A 41 -33.60 3.69 1.75
C SER A 41 -35.10 3.40 1.80
N SER A 42 -35.91 4.23 2.44
CA SER A 42 -37.37 4.02 2.57
C SER A 42 -38.13 3.92 1.25
N ARG A 43 -37.54 4.41 0.15
CA ARG A 43 -38.09 4.34 -1.22
C ARG A 43 -37.65 3.09 -1.99
N LEU A 44 -36.79 2.25 -1.43
CA LEU A 44 -36.35 1.03 -2.09
C LEU A 44 -37.50 0.02 -2.18
N PRO A 45 -37.59 -0.74 -3.29
CA PRO A 45 -38.56 -1.82 -3.41
C PRO A 45 -38.42 -2.83 -2.26
N ASN A 46 -39.55 -3.16 -1.63
CA ASN A 46 -39.61 -4.09 -0.50
C ASN A 46 -38.72 -3.69 0.69
N PHE A 47 -38.47 -2.38 0.90
CA PHE A 47 -37.62 -1.90 1.99
C PHE A 47 -38.01 -2.48 3.35
N GLU A 48 -39.29 -2.42 3.73
CA GLU A 48 -39.75 -2.96 5.03
C GLU A 48 -39.43 -4.45 5.22
N ALA A 49 -39.54 -5.25 4.16
CA ALA A 49 -39.21 -6.68 4.22
C ALA A 49 -37.70 -6.95 4.27
N ARG A 50 -36.87 -5.99 3.82
CA ARG A 50 -35.41 -6.11 3.68
C ARG A 50 -34.64 -5.22 4.66
N LYS A 51 -35.33 -4.45 5.49
CA LYS A 51 -34.75 -3.41 6.34
C LYS A 51 -33.65 -3.96 7.24
N SER A 52 -33.94 -5.02 7.99
CA SER A 52 -32.96 -5.64 8.89
C SER A 52 -31.72 -6.18 8.16
N LEU A 53 -31.89 -6.67 6.92
CA LEU A 53 -30.79 -7.13 6.07
C LEU A 53 -29.93 -5.94 5.61
N LEU A 54 -30.56 -4.86 5.14
CA LEU A 54 -29.86 -3.65 4.70
C LEU A 54 -29.09 -3.00 5.85
N GLU A 55 -29.71 -2.88 7.04
CA GLU A 55 -29.07 -2.39 8.27
C GLU A 55 -27.92 -3.30 8.72
N GLY A 56 -28.05 -4.61 8.50
CA GLY A 56 -26.99 -5.60 8.71
C GLY A 56 -25.87 -5.58 7.65
N GLY A 57 -25.95 -4.70 6.66
CA GLY A 57 -24.92 -4.53 5.64
C GLY A 57 -25.06 -5.47 4.43
N TYR A 58 -26.21 -6.13 4.27
CA TYR A 58 -26.50 -6.96 3.11
C TYR A 58 -27.26 -6.19 2.03
N PHE A 59 -26.88 -6.35 0.77
CA PHE A 59 -27.45 -5.57 -0.32
C PHE A 59 -27.46 -6.33 -1.66
N GLN A 60 -28.28 -5.84 -2.59
CA GLN A 60 -28.33 -6.20 -4.00
C GLN A 60 -27.59 -5.14 -4.84
N PRO A 61 -27.25 -5.44 -6.11
CA PRO A 61 -26.65 -4.46 -7.01
C PRO A 61 -27.40 -3.11 -7.04
N GLN A 62 -28.74 -3.13 -7.04
CA GLN A 62 -29.53 -1.90 -7.14
C GLN A 62 -29.53 -1.09 -5.85
N ASP A 63 -29.44 -1.73 -4.69
CA ASP A 63 -29.27 -0.99 -3.44
C ASP A 63 -27.88 -0.33 -3.43
N PHE A 64 -26.83 -1.01 -3.91
CA PHE A 64 -25.50 -0.40 -4.01
C PHE A 64 -25.51 0.88 -4.85
N LEU A 65 -26.19 0.88 -6.00
CA LEU A 65 -26.36 2.08 -6.83
C LEU A 65 -27.08 3.20 -6.06
N HIS A 66 -28.17 2.84 -5.36
CA HIS A 66 -28.98 3.78 -4.59
C HIS A 66 -28.21 4.40 -3.42
N LEU A 67 -27.52 3.58 -2.63
CA LEU A 67 -26.70 4.01 -1.49
C LEU A 67 -25.55 4.91 -1.95
N LEU A 68 -24.94 4.58 -3.08
CA LEU A 68 -23.90 5.41 -3.65
C LEU A 68 -24.44 6.75 -4.14
N HIS A 69 -25.61 6.76 -4.79
CA HIS A 69 -26.27 7.99 -5.19
C HIS A 69 -26.61 8.88 -3.99
N ALA A 70 -27.11 8.30 -2.90
CA ALA A 70 -27.37 9.00 -1.63
C ALA A 70 -26.09 9.57 -0.98
N CYS A 71 -24.92 9.00 -1.27
CA CYS A 71 -23.63 9.57 -0.85
C CYS A 71 -23.08 10.65 -1.79
N GLY A 72 -23.66 10.80 -2.99
CA GLY A 72 -23.22 11.72 -4.02
C GLY A 72 -23.71 13.17 -3.82
N ASP A 73 -23.49 13.98 -4.86
CA ASP A 73 -23.84 15.40 -4.94
C ASP A 73 -25.21 15.67 -5.60
N GLY A 74 -25.94 14.61 -5.99
CA GLY A 74 -27.24 14.72 -6.65
C GLY A 74 -27.19 14.89 -8.18
N GLU A 75 -26.01 15.03 -8.78
CA GLU A 75 -25.85 15.25 -10.23
C GLU A 75 -25.88 13.95 -11.07
N GLY A 76 -26.51 12.89 -10.56
CA GLY A 76 -26.56 11.57 -11.18
C GLY A 76 -25.23 10.80 -11.13
N THR A 77 -25.30 9.47 -11.21
CA THR A 77 -24.14 8.57 -11.05
C THR A 77 -23.99 7.67 -12.28
N SER A 78 -22.80 7.62 -12.89
CA SER A 78 -22.59 6.80 -14.10
C SER A 78 -22.58 5.31 -13.78
N THR A 79 -23.66 4.60 -14.09
CA THR A 79 -23.81 3.15 -13.79
C THR A 79 -22.74 2.27 -14.44
N SER A 80 -22.22 2.65 -15.60
CA SER A 80 -21.14 1.93 -16.30
C SER A 80 -19.81 1.99 -15.56
N ALA A 81 -19.57 3.04 -14.75
CA ALA A 81 -18.38 3.17 -13.92
C ALA A 81 -18.46 2.37 -12.61
N LEU A 82 -19.67 2.01 -12.15
CA LEU A 82 -19.89 1.45 -10.81
C LEU A 82 -19.66 -0.06 -10.71
N MET A 83 -20.02 -0.81 -11.73
CA MET A 83 -19.80 -2.27 -11.73
C MET A 83 -18.31 -2.65 -11.67
N PRO A 84 -17.40 -1.97 -12.38
CA PRO A 84 -15.96 -2.15 -12.17
C PRO A 84 -15.51 -1.84 -10.73
N LEU A 85 -16.06 -0.81 -10.10
CA LEU A 85 -15.72 -0.48 -8.70
C LEU A 85 -16.21 -1.56 -7.74
N LEU A 86 -17.44 -2.05 -7.89
CA LEU A 86 -17.96 -3.15 -7.08
C LEU A 86 -17.11 -4.41 -7.22
N ARG A 87 -16.70 -4.77 -8.45
CA ARG A 87 -15.79 -5.91 -8.68
C ARG A 87 -14.46 -5.73 -7.94
N ARG A 88 -13.86 -4.54 -7.99
CA ARG A 88 -12.63 -4.26 -7.22
C ARG A 88 -12.85 -4.39 -5.72
N LEU A 89 -13.99 -3.96 -5.18
CA LEU A 89 -14.30 -4.15 -3.76
C LEU A 89 -14.40 -5.62 -3.38
N ILE A 90 -14.94 -6.46 -4.28
CA ILE A 90 -15.03 -7.91 -4.09
C ILE A 90 -13.63 -8.55 -4.14
N GLU A 91 -12.83 -8.21 -5.15
CA GLU A 91 -11.44 -8.69 -5.30
C GLU A 91 -10.59 -8.36 -4.06
N TRP A 92 -10.79 -7.16 -3.50
CA TRP A 92 -10.13 -6.73 -2.27
C TRP A 92 -10.83 -7.18 -0.99
N GLY A 93 -11.90 -7.99 -1.07
CA GLY A 93 -12.63 -8.56 0.07
C GLY A 93 -13.38 -7.54 0.93
N LEU A 94 -13.52 -6.30 0.47
CA LEU A 94 -14.32 -5.25 1.12
C LEU A 94 -15.81 -5.53 0.99
N VAL A 95 -16.20 -6.23 -0.08
CA VAL A 95 -17.52 -6.78 -0.31
C VAL A 95 -17.40 -8.30 -0.43
N VAL A 96 -18.30 -9.03 0.23
CA VAL A 96 -18.39 -10.49 0.12
C VAL A 96 -19.53 -10.85 -0.82
N ASP A 97 -19.26 -11.70 -1.81
CA ASP A 97 -20.29 -12.26 -2.68
C ASP A 97 -21.00 -13.42 -1.95
N GLN A 98 -22.31 -13.25 -1.73
CA GLN A 98 -23.16 -14.19 -1.01
C GLN A 98 -23.91 -15.14 -1.97
N SER A 99 -23.73 -15.01 -3.28
CA SER A 99 -24.48 -15.79 -4.29
C SER A 99 -24.25 -17.31 -4.18
N MET A 100 -23.14 -17.74 -3.59
CA MET A 100 -22.80 -19.15 -3.41
C MET A 100 -23.53 -19.84 -2.24
N PHE A 101 -24.13 -19.08 -1.31
CA PHE A 101 -24.74 -19.63 -0.09
C PHE A 101 -26.26 -19.87 -0.21
N GLY A 102 -26.77 -19.98 -1.43
CA GLY A 102 -28.13 -20.41 -1.72
C GLY A 102 -29.09 -19.26 -2.02
N SER A 103 -30.09 -19.58 -2.85
CA SER A 103 -31.08 -18.67 -3.43
C SER A 103 -32.12 -18.15 -2.42
N HIS A 104 -31.69 -17.49 -1.35
CA HIS A 104 -32.59 -16.65 -0.56
C HIS A 104 -32.68 -15.27 -1.22
N ALA A 105 -33.80 -15.05 -1.89
CA ALA A 105 -34.06 -14.11 -3.00
C ALA A 105 -33.96 -12.59 -2.70
N PHE A 106 -33.20 -12.14 -1.69
CA PHE A 106 -33.20 -10.74 -1.25
C PHE A 106 -31.85 -10.04 -1.16
N VAL A 107 -30.72 -10.77 -1.24
CA VAL A 107 -29.36 -10.19 -1.09
C VAL A 107 -28.34 -10.93 -1.97
N ASN A 108 -27.36 -10.20 -2.49
CA ASN A 108 -26.26 -10.76 -3.29
C ASN A 108 -24.89 -10.51 -2.67
N TYR A 109 -24.78 -9.46 -1.86
CA TYR A 109 -23.53 -8.97 -1.32
C TYR A 109 -23.69 -8.61 0.15
N SER A 110 -22.57 -8.59 0.86
CA SER A 110 -22.50 -7.98 2.18
C SER A 110 -21.20 -7.20 2.36
N TRP A 111 -21.23 -6.17 3.18
CA TRP A 111 -20.02 -5.46 3.60
C TRP A 111 -19.15 -6.37 4.48
N SER A 112 -17.84 -6.41 4.20
CA SER A 112 -16.85 -6.94 5.13
C SER A 112 -16.44 -5.85 6.11
N GLN A 113 -17.30 -5.55 7.09
CA GLN A 113 -17.10 -4.42 7.99
C GLN A 113 -15.70 -4.39 8.64
N PRO A 114 -15.14 -5.50 9.18
CA PRO A 114 -13.81 -5.46 9.78
C PRO A 114 -12.72 -5.03 8.78
N ARG A 115 -12.84 -5.47 7.52
CA ARG A 115 -11.87 -5.15 6.47
C ARG A 115 -12.03 -3.73 5.96
N ILE A 116 -13.27 -3.25 5.82
CA ILE A 116 -13.55 -1.86 5.48
C ILE A 116 -12.99 -0.93 6.57
N ALA A 117 -13.27 -1.23 7.84
CA ALA A 117 -12.77 -0.45 8.97
C ALA A 117 -11.24 -0.38 8.99
N LEU A 118 -10.56 -1.50 8.71
CA LEU A 118 -9.11 -1.52 8.54
C LEU A 118 -8.66 -0.60 7.39
N PHE A 119 -9.22 -0.75 6.19
CA PHE A 119 -8.80 0.04 5.02
C PHE A 119 -9.09 1.54 5.17
N VAL A 120 -10.19 1.90 5.85
CA VAL A 120 -10.52 3.28 6.20
C VAL A 120 -9.51 3.83 7.22
N THR A 121 -9.18 3.05 8.26
CA THR A 121 -8.22 3.45 9.30
C THR A 121 -6.83 3.70 8.73
N LEU A 122 -6.38 2.83 7.82
CA LEU A 122 -5.10 2.95 7.13
C LEU A 122 -5.13 3.98 5.99
N ARG A 123 -6.30 4.54 5.68
CA ARG A 123 -6.52 5.46 4.57
C ARG A 123 -6.05 4.90 3.24
N VAL A 124 -6.39 3.65 2.92
CA VAL A 124 -6.00 2.95 1.66
C VAL A 124 -7.19 2.58 0.78
N VAL A 125 -8.40 3.02 1.11
CA VAL A 125 -9.60 2.77 0.28
C VAL A 125 -9.44 3.36 -1.12
N ASP A 126 -8.94 4.59 -1.20
CA ASP A 126 -8.60 5.29 -2.44
C ASP A 126 -7.59 4.50 -3.29
N ASN A 127 -6.62 3.84 -2.67
CA ASN A 127 -5.63 3.01 -3.37
C ASN A 127 -6.31 1.89 -4.16
N VAL A 128 -7.25 1.18 -3.55
CA VAL A 128 -8.02 0.11 -4.21
C VAL A 128 -8.84 0.65 -5.39
N LEU A 129 -9.47 1.81 -5.20
CA LEU A 129 -10.37 2.40 -6.20
C LEU A 129 -9.61 3.02 -7.38
N LEU A 130 -8.46 3.64 -7.12
CA LEU A 130 -7.68 4.40 -8.11
C LEU A 130 -6.52 3.59 -8.71
N GLY A 131 -6.15 2.47 -8.10
CA GLY A 131 -5.22 1.48 -8.64
C GLY A 131 -3.72 1.83 -8.51
N PRO A 132 -2.85 1.02 -9.13
CA PRO A 132 -1.42 1.01 -8.85
C PRO A 132 -0.68 2.32 -9.20
N SER A 133 -1.09 3.02 -10.27
CA SER A 133 -0.49 4.32 -10.60
C SER A 133 -0.76 5.38 -9.54
N TYR A 134 -1.95 5.35 -8.93
CA TYR A 134 -2.28 6.23 -7.80
C TYR A 134 -1.45 5.86 -6.57
N VAL A 135 -1.29 4.56 -6.28
CA VAL A 135 -0.44 4.07 -5.18
C VAL A 135 0.99 4.60 -5.31
N ALA A 136 1.65 4.40 -6.46
CA ALA A 136 3.01 4.89 -6.68
C ALA A 136 3.11 6.41 -6.45
N ARG A 137 2.10 7.17 -6.90
CA ARG A 137 2.03 8.63 -6.75
C ARG A 137 1.70 9.09 -5.32
N LYS A 138 0.95 8.31 -4.55
CA LYS A 138 0.63 8.64 -3.16
C LYS A 138 1.86 8.47 -2.26
N TYR A 139 2.64 7.42 -2.49
CA TYR A 139 3.74 7.05 -1.60
C TYR A 139 5.12 7.59 -2.00
N ARG A 140 5.28 8.20 -3.18
CA ARG A 140 6.56 8.82 -3.61
C ARG A 140 7.17 9.78 -2.58
N GLY A 141 6.37 10.60 -1.91
CA GLY A 141 6.85 11.50 -0.84
C GLY A 141 7.34 10.78 0.43
N SER A 142 7.02 9.50 0.56
CA SER A 142 7.34 8.62 1.70
C SER A 142 8.51 7.68 1.42
N VAL A 143 9.13 7.76 0.24
CA VAL A 143 10.25 6.91 -0.16
C VAL A 143 11.46 7.79 -0.45
N PRO A 144 12.26 8.14 0.58
CA PRO A 144 13.49 8.88 0.37
C PRO A 144 14.63 8.02 -0.21
N ALA A 145 15.50 8.66 -0.98
CA ALA A 145 16.82 8.17 -1.29
C ALA A 145 17.68 8.23 -0.02
N VAL A 146 18.47 7.20 0.21
CA VAL A 146 19.43 7.10 1.31
C VAL A 146 20.81 7.33 0.72
N TYR A 147 21.39 8.51 0.95
CA TYR A 147 22.73 8.84 0.48
C TYR A 147 23.76 8.40 1.49
N VAL A 148 24.74 7.64 1.02
CA VAL A 148 25.80 7.06 1.83
C VAL A 148 27.14 7.20 1.12
N ARG A 149 28.22 7.14 1.88
CA ARG A 149 29.59 7.18 1.36
C ARG A 149 30.34 5.93 1.77
N ARG A 150 31.11 5.36 0.85
CA ARG A 150 32.05 4.27 1.11
C ARG A 150 33.40 4.66 0.55
N GLY A 151 34.34 5.03 1.42
CA GLY A 151 35.59 5.66 1.01
C GLY A 151 35.35 7.06 0.45
N GLU A 152 35.79 7.32 -0.78
CA GLU A 152 35.59 8.61 -1.48
C GLU A 152 34.32 8.62 -2.36
N ASP A 153 33.74 7.45 -2.62
CA ASP A 153 32.60 7.29 -3.52
C ASP A 153 31.27 7.44 -2.77
N GLU A 154 30.31 8.13 -3.40
CA GLU A 154 28.94 8.25 -2.92
C GLU A 154 28.03 7.24 -3.62
N TYR A 155 27.19 6.58 -2.82
CA TYR A 155 26.22 5.61 -3.26
C TYR A 155 24.82 6.01 -2.80
N THR A 156 23.82 5.49 -3.50
CA THR A 156 22.42 5.70 -3.17
C THR A 156 21.78 4.35 -2.85
N GLY A 157 21.09 4.27 -1.72
CA GLY A 157 20.10 3.24 -1.42
C GLY A 157 18.69 3.84 -1.40
N THR A 158 17.70 3.04 -1.05
CA THR A 158 16.32 3.49 -0.85
C THR A 158 15.89 3.24 0.58
N GLY A 159 15.10 4.13 1.16
CA GLY A 159 14.36 3.88 2.39
C GLY A 159 12.89 4.25 2.22
N PHE A 160 12.06 3.91 3.19
CA PHE A 160 10.66 4.32 3.20
C PHE A 160 10.13 4.59 4.61
N LEU A 161 9.23 5.56 4.71
CA LEU A 161 8.52 5.91 5.93
C LEU A 161 7.49 4.83 6.25
N ALA A 162 7.70 4.14 7.36
CA ALA A 162 6.87 3.05 7.84
C ALA A 162 6.23 3.36 9.18
N THR A 163 5.03 2.81 9.40
CA THR A 163 4.36 2.79 10.71
C THR A 163 3.50 1.53 10.87
N ASN A 164 3.18 1.19 12.11
CA ASN A 164 2.15 0.21 12.45
C ASN A 164 0.87 0.85 13.02
N ARG A 165 0.77 2.20 13.07
CA ARG A 165 -0.37 2.94 13.63
C ARG A 165 -1.17 3.66 12.54
N GLY A 166 -2.49 3.50 12.58
CA GLY A 166 -3.40 4.20 11.65
C GLY A 166 -3.43 5.73 11.79
N ASP A 167 -2.98 6.27 12.93
CA ASP A 167 -2.86 7.73 13.13
C ASP A 167 -1.59 8.34 12.50
N GLY A 168 -0.62 7.50 12.12
CA GLY A 168 0.64 7.91 11.50
C GLY A 168 1.57 8.74 12.39
N LEU A 169 1.28 8.91 13.69
CA LEU A 169 1.99 9.89 14.53
C LEU A 169 3.44 9.48 14.86
N LYS A 170 3.71 8.18 14.90
CA LYS A 170 5.06 7.64 15.07
C LYS A 170 5.44 6.83 13.84
N CYS A 171 6.51 7.27 13.19
CA CYS A 171 7.02 6.64 11.98
C CYS A 171 8.54 6.51 12.07
N VAL A 172 9.06 5.55 11.32
CA VAL A 172 10.50 5.34 11.14
C VAL A 172 10.81 5.25 9.66
N ILE A 173 12.03 5.59 9.24
CA ILE A 173 12.53 5.19 7.94
C ILE A 173 13.08 3.78 8.05
N VAL A 174 12.63 2.87 7.19
CA VAL A 174 13.18 1.52 7.04
C VAL A 174 14.04 1.47 5.78
N THR A 175 15.17 0.77 5.85
CA THR A 175 16.05 0.49 4.70
C THR A 175 16.72 -0.88 4.87
N ALA A 176 17.55 -1.29 3.90
CA ALA A 176 18.41 -2.47 4.01
C ALA A 176 19.61 -2.15 4.91
N LYS A 177 20.01 -3.09 5.78
CA LYS A 177 21.13 -2.89 6.72
C LYS A 177 22.42 -2.57 5.98
N HIS A 178 22.72 -3.30 4.90
CA HIS A 178 23.93 -3.08 4.10
C HIS A 178 23.99 -1.70 3.43
N ASN A 179 22.91 -0.91 3.41
CA ASN A 179 23.00 0.47 2.95
C ASN A 179 23.65 1.39 3.98
N VAL A 180 23.61 1.05 5.27
CA VAL A 180 23.88 2.00 6.36
C VAL A 180 24.77 1.42 7.47
N ASP A 181 25.28 0.20 7.29
CA ASP A 181 26.11 -0.48 8.30
C ASP A 181 27.53 0.11 8.35
N PRO A 182 27.93 0.77 9.45
CA PRO A 182 29.28 1.29 9.59
C PRO A 182 30.35 0.19 9.59
N GLU A 183 30.02 -1.05 9.94
CA GLU A 183 30.96 -2.18 9.90
C GLU A 183 31.38 -2.54 8.46
N GLU A 184 30.57 -2.17 7.46
CA GLU A 184 30.90 -2.31 6.03
C GLU A 184 31.72 -1.11 5.48
N GLY A 185 32.10 -0.18 6.35
CA GLY A 185 32.81 1.06 5.99
C GLY A 185 31.88 2.12 5.40
N ILE A 186 30.59 2.06 5.72
CA ILE A 186 29.57 2.95 5.18
C ILE A 186 29.31 4.11 6.14
N THR A 187 29.32 5.33 5.62
CA THR A 187 28.93 6.54 6.34
C THR A 187 27.63 7.08 5.77
N PHE A 188 26.60 7.21 6.61
CA PHE A 188 25.35 7.87 6.23
C PHE A 188 25.58 9.37 6.00
N VAL A 189 25.14 9.88 4.85
CA VAL A 189 25.27 11.29 4.46
C VAL A 189 23.95 12.04 4.67
N GLY A 190 22.82 11.44 4.30
CA GLY A 190 21.52 12.06 4.49
C GLY A 190 20.40 11.41 3.69
N LEU A 191 19.21 11.97 3.82
CA LEU A 191 18.03 11.61 3.03
C LEU A 191 17.71 12.72 2.03
N ASN A 192 17.24 12.36 0.83
CA ASN A 192 16.64 13.37 -0.05
C ASN A 192 15.26 13.83 0.50
N LYS A 193 14.68 14.83 -0.16
CA LYS A 193 13.40 15.45 0.20
C LYS A 193 12.37 15.24 -0.93
N PRO A 194 11.86 14.00 -1.13
CA PRO A 194 10.97 13.70 -2.24
C PRO A 194 9.68 14.48 -2.12
N GLU A 195 9.26 15.17 -3.19
CA GLU A 195 8.06 16.03 -3.19
C GLU A 195 8.07 17.10 -2.07
N GLY A 196 9.26 17.54 -1.65
CA GLY A 196 9.43 18.52 -0.57
C GLY A 196 9.22 17.95 0.84
N SER A 197 9.10 16.63 1.00
CA SER A 197 9.02 16.01 2.32
C SER A 197 10.31 16.18 3.12
N THR A 198 10.18 16.26 4.44
CA THR A 198 11.32 16.43 5.35
C THR A 198 11.31 15.32 6.37
N PHE A 199 12.46 14.66 6.52
CA PHE A 199 12.71 13.64 7.52
C PHE A 199 13.85 14.13 8.41
N ASN A 200 13.56 14.41 9.67
CA ASN A 200 14.52 14.90 10.65
C ASN A 200 14.87 13.75 11.59
N PRO A 201 16.08 13.17 11.51
CA PRO A 201 16.49 12.09 12.40
C PRO A 201 16.49 12.54 13.87
N ILE A 202 15.93 11.72 14.77
CA ILE A 202 15.86 12.04 16.20
C ILE A 202 17.22 11.85 16.88
N SER A 203 17.89 10.72 16.61
CA SER A 203 19.18 10.36 17.22
C SER A 203 20.36 10.39 16.21
N GLY A 204 20.07 10.51 14.91
CA GLY A 204 21.06 10.46 13.82
C GLY A 204 21.68 9.08 13.56
N ASN A 205 21.42 8.09 14.43
CA ASN A 205 21.99 6.75 14.33
C ASN A 205 20.96 5.75 13.81
N TRP A 206 21.40 4.89 12.90
CA TRP A 206 20.62 3.76 12.43
C TRP A 206 20.59 2.66 13.50
N ILE A 207 19.40 2.12 13.75
CA ILE A 207 19.22 0.91 14.54
C ILE A 207 19.25 -0.26 13.57
N LEU A 208 20.23 -1.15 13.74
CA LEU A 208 20.44 -2.29 12.86
C LEU A 208 19.75 -3.52 13.42
N HIS A 209 19.03 -4.25 12.57
CA HIS A 209 18.47 -5.53 12.97
C HIS A 209 19.60 -6.55 13.17
N PRO A 210 19.58 -7.38 14.23
CA PRO A 210 20.73 -8.21 14.61
C PRO A 210 21.02 -9.39 13.67
N LYS A 211 20.05 -9.80 12.84
CA LYS A 211 20.16 -10.97 11.96
C LYS A 211 19.86 -10.64 10.50
N LEU A 212 18.63 -10.17 10.26
CA LEU A 212 18.15 -9.78 8.95
C LEU A 212 18.81 -8.47 8.46
N ASP A 213 18.87 -8.35 7.13
CA ASP A 213 19.35 -7.16 6.40
C ASP A 213 18.33 -6.00 6.45
N LEU A 214 18.00 -5.55 7.66
CA LEU A 214 17.09 -4.43 7.93
C LEU A 214 17.77 -3.40 8.84
N ALA A 215 17.52 -2.13 8.58
CA ALA A 215 17.85 -1.04 9.47
C ALA A 215 16.68 -0.05 9.55
N LEU A 216 16.58 0.65 10.68
CA LEU A 216 15.60 1.71 10.85
C LEU A 216 16.23 2.98 11.43
N LEU A 217 15.61 4.11 11.12
CA LEU A 217 15.96 5.42 11.64
C LEU A 217 14.70 6.11 12.16
N GLU A 218 14.71 6.48 13.43
CA GLU A 218 13.62 7.27 14.02
C GLU A 218 13.67 8.70 13.47
N VAL A 219 12.53 9.18 12.96
CA VAL A 219 12.42 10.48 12.30
C VAL A 219 11.19 11.25 12.76
N GLU A 220 11.33 12.56 12.87
CA GLU A 220 10.20 13.47 12.77
C GLU A 220 9.96 13.78 11.29
N TYR A 221 8.70 13.87 10.89
CA TYR A 221 8.35 14.13 9.49
C TYR A 221 7.15 15.07 9.38
N ASN A 222 6.93 15.64 8.19
CA ASN A 222 5.77 16.47 7.94
C ASN A 222 4.50 15.62 7.75
N ASN A 223 3.44 15.87 8.52
CA ASN A 223 2.18 15.09 8.50
C ASN A 223 1.40 15.12 7.16
N THR A 224 1.98 15.65 6.09
CA THR A 224 1.38 15.74 4.76
C THR A 224 1.67 14.52 3.88
N ILE A 225 2.64 13.67 4.24
CA ILE A 225 2.94 12.43 3.51
C ILE A 225 2.27 11.21 4.15
N ALA A 226 1.86 10.25 3.33
CA ALA A 226 1.19 9.04 3.79
C ALA A 226 2.22 7.95 4.15
N PRO A 227 2.29 7.45 5.39
CA PRO A 227 3.21 6.38 5.73
C PRO A 227 2.79 5.05 5.07
N ILE A 228 3.76 4.15 4.93
CA ILE A 228 3.54 2.80 4.38
C ILE A 228 3.37 1.81 5.54
N PHE A 229 2.41 0.90 5.39
CA PHE A 229 2.09 -0.09 6.41
C PHE A 229 2.66 -1.47 6.04
N PRO A 230 3.62 -2.03 6.79
CA PRO A 230 4.20 -3.35 6.56
C PRO A 230 3.30 -4.46 7.10
N ILE A 231 2.07 -4.50 6.62
CA ILE A 231 1.05 -5.47 7.04
C ILE A 231 0.45 -6.23 5.85
N GLY A 232 1.02 -6.06 4.65
CA GLY A 232 0.55 -6.74 3.46
C GLY A 232 0.77 -8.24 3.57
N ASN A 233 -0.16 -9.02 3.02
CA ASN A 233 -0.12 -10.48 3.07
C ASN A 233 0.41 -11.04 1.74
N PRO A 234 1.66 -11.55 1.67
CA PRO A 234 2.23 -12.04 0.43
C PRO A 234 1.51 -13.30 -0.05
N SER A 235 1.13 -13.32 -1.33
CA SER A 235 0.61 -14.50 -2.03
C SER A 235 1.24 -14.57 -3.42
N VAL A 236 1.55 -15.78 -3.87
CA VAL A 236 2.14 -15.99 -5.19
C VAL A 236 1.20 -15.46 -6.27
N LEU A 237 1.78 -14.83 -7.31
CA LEU A 237 1.12 -14.06 -8.37
C LEU A 237 0.38 -12.79 -7.92
N THR A 238 0.53 -12.37 -6.66
CA THR A 238 0.10 -11.02 -6.26
C THR A 238 0.92 -10.00 -7.05
N ARG A 239 0.24 -9.06 -7.71
CA ARG A 239 0.89 -7.94 -8.38
C ARG A 239 1.58 -7.04 -7.38
N THR A 240 2.78 -6.61 -7.73
CA THR A 240 3.66 -5.83 -6.86
C THR A 240 4.12 -4.54 -7.54
N ILE A 241 4.40 -3.54 -6.72
CA ILE A 241 5.02 -2.28 -7.11
C ILE A 241 6.22 -2.08 -6.20
N THR A 242 7.40 -1.89 -6.77
CA THR A 242 8.58 -1.42 -6.01
C THR A 242 8.84 0.05 -6.31
N LEU A 243 9.29 0.77 -5.28
CA LEU A 243 9.71 2.16 -5.39
C LEU A 243 11.17 2.26 -4.95
N GLY A 244 12.03 2.91 -5.73
CA GLY A 244 13.43 3.08 -5.36
C GLY A 244 14.24 3.97 -6.30
N TYR A 245 15.52 4.17 -5.96
CA TYR A 245 16.43 5.08 -6.66
C TYR A 245 17.60 4.31 -7.29
N PRO A 246 17.35 3.44 -8.28
CA PRO A 246 18.43 2.78 -8.98
C PRO A 246 19.22 3.80 -9.80
N ALA A 247 20.50 3.55 -10.00
CA ALA A 247 21.30 4.40 -10.87
C ALA A 247 20.80 4.32 -12.32
N ILE A 248 20.55 5.47 -12.94
CA ILE A 248 20.19 5.57 -14.35
C ILE A 248 21.38 6.19 -15.07
N ALA A 249 21.95 5.48 -16.04
CA ALA A 249 23.08 6.00 -16.79
C ALA A 249 22.71 7.34 -17.46
N THR A 250 23.64 8.30 -17.44
CA THR A 250 23.52 9.62 -18.08
C THR A 250 22.47 10.58 -17.51
N THR A 251 21.87 10.27 -16.36
CA THR A 251 21.02 11.24 -15.65
C THR A 251 21.85 12.18 -14.76
N ASP A 252 21.31 13.37 -14.52
CA ASP A 252 21.93 14.43 -13.72
C ASP A 252 21.74 14.27 -12.21
N SER A 253 20.88 13.33 -11.81
CA SER A 253 20.46 13.12 -10.42
C SER A 253 19.85 11.73 -10.24
N SER A 254 19.57 11.38 -8.99
CA SER A 254 18.83 10.17 -8.60
C SER A 254 17.32 10.40 -8.73
N TYR A 255 16.65 9.57 -9.54
CA TYR A 255 15.21 9.64 -9.76
C TYR A 255 14.51 8.47 -9.06
N LEU A 256 13.37 8.75 -8.44
CA LEU A 256 12.50 7.69 -7.91
C LEU A 256 11.85 6.96 -9.09
N LEU A 257 12.13 5.66 -9.22
CA LEU A 257 11.49 4.79 -10.18
C LEU A 257 10.43 3.91 -9.51
N ALA A 258 9.37 3.65 -10.25
CA ALA A 258 8.34 2.69 -9.88
C ALA A 258 8.38 1.51 -10.87
N HIS A 259 8.55 0.28 -10.37
CA HIS A 259 8.55 -0.91 -11.20
C HIS A 259 7.39 -1.84 -10.82
N GLY A 260 6.54 -2.16 -11.79
CA GLY A 260 5.53 -3.20 -11.66
C GLY A 260 6.14 -4.60 -11.78
N GLY A 261 5.50 -5.57 -11.15
CA GLY A 261 5.91 -6.97 -11.18
C GLY A 261 4.89 -7.85 -10.46
N GLU A 262 5.33 -9.03 -10.06
CA GLU A 262 4.55 -10.03 -9.35
C GLU A 262 5.43 -10.73 -8.30
N LEU A 263 4.78 -11.24 -7.25
CA LEU A 263 5.42 -12.17 -6.32
C LEU A 263 5.47 -13.56 -6.96
N ASN A 264 6.67 -14.04 -7.29
CA ASN A 264 6.85 -15.32 -7.97
C ASN A 264 6.88 -16.50 -6.99
N ALA A 265 7.49 -16.32 -5.82
CA ALA A 265 7.63 -17.40 -4.84
C ALA A 265 7.83 -16.85 -3.42
N ILE A 266 7.50 -17.69 -2.44
CA ILE A 266 7.89 -17.53 -1.04
C ILE A 266 8.81 -18.69 -0.73
N VAL A 267 10.06 -18.41 -0.37
CA VAL A 267 11.10 -19.42 -0.20
C VAL A 267 11.74 -19.32 1.17
N ASN A 268 12.27 -20.43 1.67
CA ASN A 268 13.14 -20.46 2.83
C ASN A 268 14.56 -20.70 2.36
N THR A 269 15.50 -19.86 2.78
CA THR A 269 16.91 -20.06 2.48
C THR A 269 17.48 -21.23 3.27
N TYR A 270 18.66 -21.72 2.88
CA TYR A 270 19.40 -22.73 3.65
C TYR A 270 19.71 -22.29 5.10
N HIS A 271 19.72 -20.98 5.36
CA HIS A 271 19.90 -20.40 6.69
C HIS A 271 18.60 -20.26 7.50
N GLY A 272 17.47 -20.74 6.96
CA GLY A 272 16.16 -20.69 7.62
C GLY A 272 15.52 -19.31 7.58
N GLU A 273 15.89 -18.46 6.61
CA GLU A 273 15.29 -17.14 6.43
C GLU A 273 14.20 -17.16 5.34
N ASP A 274 13.02 -16.63 5.66
CA ASP A 274 11.92 -16.49 4.72
C ASP A 274 12.17 -15.31 3.78
N ARG A 275 12.02 -15.53 2.47
CA ARG A 275 12.29 -14.55 1.42
C ARG A 275 11.18 -14.55 0.37
N LEU A 276 10.90 -13.37 -0.14
CA LEU A 276 9.98 -13.16 -1.25
C LEU A 276 10.77 -13.07 -2.54
N ILE A 277 10.44 -13.87 -3.55
CA ILE A 277 11.02 -13.76 -4.88
C ILE A 277 10.09 -12.93 -5.75
N ILE A 278 10.60 -11.84 -6.32
CA ILE A 278 9.80 -10.87 -7.06
C ILE A 278 10.31 -10.72 -8.50
N SER A 279 9.41 -10.46 -9.44
CA SER A 279 9.77 -10.19 -10.85
C SER A 279 10.05 -8.72 -11.15
N ASN A 280 9.85 -7.82 -10.19
CA ASN A 280 10.15 -6.39 -10.36
C ASN A 280 11.61 -6.20 -10.78
N VAL A 281 11.87 -5.21 -11.64
CA VAL A 281 13.23 -4.84 -12.03
C VAL A 281 13.93 -4.24 -10.81
N VAL A 282 14.92 -4.95 -10.27
CA VAL A 282 15.74 -4.50 -9.14
C VAL A 282 17.19 -4.35 -9.57
N ALA A 283 17.74 -3.17 -9.32
CA ALA A 283 19.13 -2.82 -9.60
C ALA A 283 19.75 -2.17 -8.35
N PRO A 284 21.09 -2.04 -8.28
CA PRO A 284 21.75 -1.27 -7.22
C PRO A 284 21.09 0.10 -7.05
N GLY A 285 20.72 0.42 -5.81
CA GLY A 285 19.93 1.60 -5.44
C GLY A 285 18.47 1.32 -5.06
N ASN A 286 17.90 0.19 -5.48
CA ASN A 286 16.57 -0.23 -5.02
C ASN A 286 16.57 -0.91 -3.63
N SER A 287 17.73 -1.38 -3.15
CA SER A 287 17.87 -1.99 -1.82
C SER A 287 17.32 -1.06 -0.72
N GLY A 288 16.49 -1.61 0.15
CA GLY A 288 15.79 -0.92 1.21
C GLY A 288 14.45 -0.29 0.79
N GLY A 289 14.11 -0.32 -0.51
CA GLY A 289 12.81 0.14 -1.00
C GLY A 289 11.66 -0.82 -0.66
N PRO A 290 10.41 -0.33 -0.59
CA PRO A 290 9.26 -1.15 -0.27
C PRO A 290 8.81 -1.97 -1.48
N VAL A 291 8.31 -3.17 -1.22
CA VAL A 291 7.50 -3.97 -2.16
C VAL A 291 6.05 -3.83 -1.73
N LEU A 292 5.24 -3.15 -2.54
CA LEU A 292 3.83 -2.85 -2.26
C LEU A 292 2.92 -3.76 -3.09
N ASP A 293 1.74 -4.09 -2.56
CA ASP A 293 0.62 -4.61 -3.38
C ASP A 293 -0.15 -3.48 -4.09
N GLU A 294 -1.19 -3.81 -4.87
CA GLU A 294 -2.00 -2.80 -5.57
C GLU A 294 -2.87 -1.93 -4.64
N ALA A 295 -3.00 -2.27 -3.35
CA ALA A 295 -3.60 -1.41 -2.33
C ALA A 295 -2.56 -0.57 -1.58
N GLY A 296 -1.27 -0.67 -1.91
CA GLY A 296 -0.21 0.08 -1.26
C GLY A 296 0.19 -0.47 0.11
N LEU A 297 -0.23 -1.69 0.47
CA LEU A 297 0.25 -2.36 1.67
C LEU A 297 1.61 -2.99 1.37
N CYS A 298 2.56 -2.84 2.27
CA CYS A 298 3.90 -3.37 2.08
C CYS A 298 3.91 -4.88 2.35
N LEU A 299 4.34 -5.63 1.33
CA LEU A 299 4.60 -7.07 1.36
C LEU A 299 6.01 -7.39 1.84
N GLY A 300 6.96 -6.45 1.67
CA GLY A 300 8.34 -6.62 2.10
C GLY A 300 9.29 -5.49 1.74
N VAL A 301 10.57 -5.69 2.02
CA VAL A 301 11.65 -4.72 1.73
C VAL A 301 12.63 -5.35 0.76
N VAL A 302 12.92 -4.68 -0.35
CA VAL A 302 13.90 -5.10 -1.33
C VAL A 302 15.27 -5.21 -0.68
N VAL A 303 15.95 -6.34 -0.87
CA VAL A 303 17.32 -6.58 -0.39
C VAL A 303 18.13 -7.23 -1.51
N ASN A 304 19.36 -7.64 -1.18
CA ASN A 304 20.23 -8.32 -2.14
C ASN A 304 19.51 -9.52 -2.79
N SER A 305 19.67 -9.62 -4.10
CA SER A 305 19.19 -10.75 -4.90
C SER A 305 19.97 -12.01 -4.60
N PHE A 306 19.35 -13.16 -4.87
CA PHE A 306 20.11 -14.40 -5.02
C PHE A 306 20.81 -14.41 -6.37
N GLU A 307 22.11 -14.72 -6.35
CA GLU A 307 22.92 -14.85 -7.56
C GLU A 307 23.51 -16.25 -7.60
N THR A 308 23.39 -16.91 -8.75
CA THR A 308 24.07 -18.19 -9.00
C THR A 308 24.86 -18.10 -10.30
N GLN A 309 26.14 -18.44 -10.25
CA GLN A 309 27.03 -18.42 -11.42
C GLN A 309 27.01 -19.79 -12.12
N HIS A 310 26.79 -19.77 -13.43
CA HIS A 310 26.79 -20.95 -14.29
C HIS A 310 27.62 -20.67 -15.56
N GLU A 311 28.01 -21.69 -16.32
CA GLU A 311 28.83 -21.54 -17.54
C GLU A 311 28.20 -20.59 -18.59
N GLY A 312 26.88 -20.38 -18.55
CA GLY A 312 26.14 -19.46 -19.43
C GLY A 312 25.90 -18.04 -18.90
N GLY A 313 26.34 -17.71 -17.67
CA GLY A 313 26.15 -16.39 -17.07
C GLY A 313 25.74 -16.42 -15.59
N VAL A 314 25.28 -15.27 -15.08
CA VAL A 314 24.74 -15.14 -13.72
C VAL A 314 23.22 -15.18 -13.77
N GLU A 315 22.62 -16.16 -13.11
CA GLU A 315 21.18 -16.16 -12.86
C GLU A 315 20.91 -15.35 -11.59
N LYS A 316 19.98 -14.40 -11.69
CA LYS A 316 19.64 -13.46 -10.62
C LYS A 316 18.15 -13.57 -10.30
N ALA A 317 17.84 -13.85 -9.04
CA ALA A 317 16.49 -13.80 -8.51
C ALA A 317 16.37 -12.64 -7.53
N ASN A 318 15.56 -11.63 -7.89
CA ASN A 318 15.33 -10.47 -7.04
C ASN A 318 14.55 -10.89 -5.79
N SER A 319 14.99 -10.41 -4.63
CA SER A 319 14.47 -10.86 -3.34
C SER A 319 14.04 -9.71 -2.44
N ALA A 320 13.11 -10.01 -1.53
CA ALA A 320 12.68 -9.10 -0.48
C ALA A 320 12.48 -9.81 0.86
N ILE A 321 12.69 -9.09 1.97
CA ILE A 321 12.35 -9.54 3.32
C ILE A 321 10.85 -9.37 3.53
N PRO A 322 10.10 -10.42 3.95
CA PRO A 322 8.67 -10.33 4.25
C PRO A 322 8.32 -9.23 5.26
N ALA A 323 7.20 -8.55 5.02
CA ALA A 323 6.74 -7.42 5.84
C ALA A 323 6.49 -7.77 7.31
N LYS A 324 6.17 -9.03 7.64
CA LYS A 324 6.06 -9.49 9.04
C LYS A 324 7.32 -9.18 9.87
N HIS A 325 8.50 -9.36 9.28
CA HIS A 325 9.77 -9.09 9.97
C HIS A 325 10.01 -7.60 10.14
N VAL A 326 9.56 -6.79 9.18
CA VAL A 326 9.61 -5.33 9.27
C VAL A 326 8.68 -4.85 10.38
N LEU A 327 7.45 -5.37 10.42
CA LEU A 327 6.44 -5.03 11.41
C LEU A 327 6.93 -5.33 12.84
N ASP A 328 7.48 -6.53 13.04
CA ASP A 328 8.07 -6.94 14.32
C ASP A 328 9.23 -6.02 14.72
N PHE A 329 10.07 -5.64 13.75
CA PHE A 329 11.24 -4.80 14.00
C PHE A 329 10.88 -3.35 14.34
N ILE A 330 9.91 -2.75 13.65
CA ILE A 330 9.50 -1.35 13.90
C ILE A 330 8.56 -1.20 15.10
N GLY A 331 7.93 -2.29 15.55
CA GLY A 331 6.89 -2.27 16.59
C GLY A 331 7.25 -1.49 17.86
N PRO A 332 8.42 -1.73 18.48
CA PRO A 332 8.86 -1.00 19.67
C PRO A 332 9.03 0.52 19.46
N TYR A 333 9.23 0.96 18.21
CA TYR A 333 9.51 2.35 17.86
C TYR A 333 8.27 3.09 17.36
N CYS A 334 7.29 2.36 16.82
CA CYS A 334 6.05 2.92 16.32
C CYS A 334 4.89 2.82 17.32
N SER A 335 5.04 2.09 18.43
CA SER A 335 4.00 1.91 19.46
C SER A 335 3.70 3.15 20.29
#